data_AF-A0A9D1HTC6-F1
#
_entry.id   AF-A0A9D1HTC6-F1
#
_cell.length_a   1.000
_cell.length_b   1.000
_cell.length_c   1.000
_cell.angle_alpha   90.00
_cell.angle_beta   90.00
_cell.angle_gamma   90.00
#
_symmetry.space_group_name_H-M   'P 1'
#
loop_
_entity.id
_entity.type
_entity.pdbx_description
1 polymer ?
#
loop_
_entity_poly.entity_id
_entity_poly.type
_entity_poly.pdbx_seq_one_letter_code
_entity_poly.pdbx_strand_id
1 'polypeptide(L)'
;MQQNDTTEQQIELLTIQLIAAMGFLLTVVISIILTYDKILSLSDQPRLFSDEYARKLSYFNSVLIIIVVLIYLYVGYGNIQIAKKEGKRATNLYLQEFNSALAFLAAIVGYYIVTHDSSNGFTIADTALL
;
A
#
# COMPACT_ATOMS: atom_id res chain seq x y z
N MET A 1 -13.37 -1.21 -34.15
CA MET A 1 -12.46 -2.20 -33.54
C MET A 1 -11.74 -1.61 -32.32
N GLN A 2 -11.09 -0.44 -32.40
CA GLN A 2 -10.38 0.19 -31.26
C GLN A 2 -11.18 0.35 -29.95
N GLN A 3 -12.49 0.63 -30.00
CA GLN A 3 -13.30 0.87 -28.80
C GLN A 3 -13.56 -0.40 -27.97
N ASN A 4 -13.50 -1.58 -28.60
CA ASN A 4 -13.67 -2.85 -27.90
C ASN A 4 -12.39 -3.20 -27.12
N ASP A 5 -11.23 -2.97 -27.76
CA ASP A 5 -9.92 -3.22 -27.15
C ASP A 5 -9.64 -2.32 -25.93
N THR A 6 -10.06 -1.05 -25.95
CA THR A 6 -9.89 -0.15 -24.79
C THR A 6 -10.81 -0.52 -23.63
N THR A 7 -12.00 -1.06 -23.93
CA THR A 7 -12.96 -1.49 -22.91
C THR A 7 -12.45 -2.72 -22.16
N GLU A 8 -11.91 -3.71 -22.88
CA GLU A 8 -11.29 -4.89 -22.25
C GLU A 8 -10.09 -4.49 -21.36
N GLN A 9 -9.23 -3.58 -21.85
CA GLN A 9 -8.11 -3.05 -21.06
C GLN A 9 -8.56 -2.33 -19.79
N GLN A 10 -9.66 -1.56 -19.85
CA GLN A 10 -10.21 -0.91 -18.66
C GLN A 10 -10.67 -1.93 -17.63
N ILE A 11 -11.37 -2.98 -18.07
CA ILE A 11 -11.85 -4.05 -17.18
C ILE A 11 -10.68 -4.77 -16.52
N GLU A 12 -9.62 -5.07 -17.28
CA GLU A 12 -8.41 -5.70 -16.75
C GLU A 12 -7.73 -4.84 -15.67
N LEU A 13 -7.51 -3.55 -15.96
CA LEU A 13 -6.91 -2.62 -15.00
C LEU A 13 -7.76 -2.45 -13.74
N LEU A 14 -9.09 -2.37 -13.87
CA LEU A 14 -10.03 -2.34 -12.73
C LEU A 14 -9.96 -3.62 -11.91
N THR A 15 -9.83 -4.78 -12.55
CA THR A 15 -9.71 -6.08 -11.87
C THR A 15 -8.41 -6.17 -11.07
N ILE A 16 -7.30 -5.73 -11.66
CA ILE A 16 -6.00 -5.65 -10.98
C ILE A 16 -6.08 -4.70 -9.77
N GLN A 17 -6.72 -3.54 -9.94
CA GLN A 17 -6.91 -2.56 -8.87
C GLN A 17 -7.77 -3.11 -7.73
N LEU A 18 -8.81 -3.90 -8.04
CA LEU A 18 -9.64 -4.55 -7.04
C LEU A 18 -8.84 -5.55 -6.20
N ILE A 19 -8.01 -6.38 -6.84
CA ILE A 19 -7.11 -7.30 -6.14
C ILE A 19 -6.12 -6.54 -5.25
N ALA A 20 -5.55 -5.44 -5.75
CA ALA A 20 -4.66 -4.58 -4.98
C ALA A 20 -5.36 -3.96 -3.77
N ALA A 21 -6.62 -3.53 -3.91
CA ALA A 21 -7.42 -3.01 -2.82
C ALA A 21 -7.69 -4.07 -1.74
N MET A 22 -7.97 -5.31 -2.14
CA MET A 22 -8.08 -6.43 -1.20
C MET A 22 -6.76 -6.69 -0.47
N GLY A 23 -5.63 -6.63 -1.19
CA GLY A 23 -4.30 -6.71 -0.60
C GLY A 23 -4.03 -5.59 0.41
N PHE A 24 -4.42 -4.36 0.08
CA PHE A 24 -4.32 -3.22 1.00
C PHE A 24 -5.10 -3.46 2.30
N LEU A 25 -6.34 -3.97 2.22
CA LEU A 25 -7.12 -4.30 3.41
C LEU A 25 -6.41 -5.33 4.31
N LEU A 26 -5.74 -6.33 3.73
CA LEU A 26 -4.93 -7.27 4.50
C LEU A 26 -3.79 -6.56 5.24
N THR A 27 -3.12 -5.59 4.59
CA THR A 27 -2.05 -4.82 5.25
C THR A 27 -2.58 -3.99 6.43
N VAL A 28 -3.79 -3.43 6.30
CA VAL A 28 -4.46 -2.70 7.38
C VAL A 28 -4.73 -3.61 8.57
N VAL A 29 -5.25 -4.82 8.33
CA VAL A 29 -5.49 -5.81 9.40
C VAL A 29 -4.19 -6.18 10.11
N ILE A 30 -3.10 -6.44 9.37
CA ILE A 30 -1.79 -6.75 9.96
C ILE A 30 -1.29 -5.57 10.81
N SER A 31 -1.39 -4.34 10.30
CA SER A 31 -1.01 -3.12 11.03
C SER A 31 -1.79 -2.96 12.34
N ILE A 32 -3.10 -3.24 12.34
CA ILE A 32 -3.93 -3.18 13.55
C ILE A 32 -3.44 -4.19 14.59
N ILE A 33 -3.19 -5.44 14.19
CA ILE A 33 -2.73 -6.49 15.11
C ILE A 33 -1.35 -6.14 15.68
N LEU A 34 -0.41 -5.66 14.84
CA LEU A 34 0.92 -5.23 15.30
C LEU A 34 0.84 -4.04 16.27
N THR A 35 -0.06 -3.10 16.01
CA THR A 35 -0.28 -1.94 16.89
C THR A 35 -0.84 -2.40 18.24
N TYR A 36 -1.77 -3.35 18.24
CA TYR A 36 -2.31 -3.90 19.48
C TYR A 36 -1.26 -4.71 20.27
N ASP A 37 -0.44 -5.53 19.59
CA ASP A 37 0.71 -6.20 20.25
C ASP A 37 1.67 -5.20 20.91
N LYS A 38 1.92 -4.06 20.24
CA LYS A 38 2.73 -2.99 20.80
C LYS A 38 2.10 -2.38 22.05
N ILE A 39 0.78 -2.14 22.06
CA ILE A 39 0.06 -1.65 23.25
C ILE A 39 0.22 -2.63 24.42
N LEU A 40 0.08 -3.95 24.17
CA LEU A 40 0.28 -4.97 25.21
C LEU A 40 1.71 -4.94 25.77
N SER A 41 2.71 -4.79 24.90
CA SER A 41 4.12 -4.70 25.30
C SER A 41 4.43 -3.50 26.20
N LEU A 42 3.72 -2.39 26.01
CA LEU A 42 3.88 -1.16 26.81
C LEU A 42 3.07 -1.18 28.11
N SER A 43 2.10 -2.10 28.22
CA SER A 43 1.19 -2.22 29.36
C SER A 43 1.61 -3.34 30.34
N ASP A 44 2.83 -3.86 30.20
CA ASP A 44 3.34 -5.06 30.91
C ASP A 44 2.41 -6.28 30.81
N GLN A 45 1.61 -6.35 29.73
CA GLN A 45 0.72 -7.48 29.47
C GLN A 45 1.40 -8.52 28.59
N PRO A 46 0.99 -9.80 28.68
CA PRO A 46 1.50 -10.84 27.78
C PRO A 46 1.20 -10.46 26.33
N ARG A 47 2.25 -10.46 25.52
CA ARG A 47 2.20 -10.10 24.10
C ARG A 47 1.60 -11.21 23.26
N LEU A 48 1.07 -10.85 22.10
CA LEU A 48 0.59 -11.80 21.09
C LEU A 48 1.77 -12.44 20.34
N PHE A 49 2.83 -11.68 20.12
CA PHE A 49 4.00 -12.11 19.38
C PHE A 49 5.31 -11.86 20.14
N SER A 50 6.33 -12.65 19.82
CA SER A 50 7.71 -12.33 20.21
C SER A 50 8.22 -11.11 19.43
N ASP A 51 9.17 -10.38 19.98
CA ASP A 51 9.79 -9.22 19.30
C ASP A 51 10.33 -9.54 17.91
N GLU A 52 10.98 -10.69 17.77
CA GLU A 52 11.53 -11.12 16.49
C GLU A 52 10.43 -11.37 15.46
N TYR A 53 9.33 -12.01 15.88
CA TYR A 53 8.20 -12.30 14.99
C TYR A 53 7.44 -11.02 14.62
N ALA A 54 7.14 -10.15 15.59
CA ALA A 54 6.49 -8.87 15.35
C ALA A 54 7.30 -8.01 14.37
N ARG A 55 8.63 -7.99 14.49
CA ARG A 55 9.52 -7.29 13.56
C ARG A 55 9.51 -7.88 12.16
N LYS A 56 9.59 -9.21 12.02
CA LYS A 56 9.50 -9.89 10.72
C LYS A 56 8.15 -9.63 10.04
N LEU A 57 7.07 -9.67 10.80
CA LEU A 57 5.73 -9.40 10.30
C LEU A 57 5.55 -7.92 9.90
N SER A 58 6.10 -7.00 10.68
CA SER A 58 6.18 -5.57 10.36
C SER A 58 6.92 -5.33 9.03
N TYR A 59 8.11 -5.91 8.86
CA TYR A 59 8.88 -5.83 7.63
C TYR A 59 8.10 -6.38 6.43
N PHE A 60 7.51 -7.57 6.58
CA PHE A 60 6.68 -8.17 5.54
C PHE A 60 5.49 -7.27 5.15
N ASN A 61 4.82 -6.67 6.14
CA ASN A 61 3.72 -5.75 5.91
C ASN A 61 4.15 -4.51 5.12
N SER A 62 5.29 -3.90 5.46
CA SER A 62 5.84 -2.76 4.70
C SER A 62 6.16 -3.13 3.25
N VAL A 63 6.74 -4.31 3.00
CA VAL A 63 6.98 -4.80 1.63
C VAL A 63 5.67 -4.99 0.86
N LEU A 64 4.64 -5.55 1.51
CA LEU A 64 3.32 -5.68 0.88
C LEU A 64 2.71 -4.33 0.50
N ILE A 65 2.80 -3.32 1.37
CA ILE A 65 2.30 -1.97 1.09
C ILE A 65 3.01 -1.38 -0.15
N ILE A 66 4.34 -1.54 -0.26
CA ILE A 66 5.08 -1.09 -1.44
C ILE A 66 4.56 -1.77 -2.71
N ILE A 67 4.34 -3.10 -2.67
CA ILE A 67 3.81 -3.85 -3.83
C ILE A 67 2.43 -3.32 -4.22
N VAL A 68 1.54 -3.12 -3.24
CA VAL A 68 0.20 -2.57 -3.50
C VAL A 68 0.30 -1.21 -4.19
N VAL A 69 1.11 -0.30 -3.67
CA VAL A 69 1.22 1.05 -4.24
C VAL A 69 1.84 1.03 -5.65
N LEU A 70 2.81 0.15 -5.91
CA LEU A 70 3.35 -0.05 -7.26
C LEU A 70 2.27 -0.52 -8.24
N ILE A 71 1.33 -1.37 -7.80
CA ILE A 71 0.19 -1.78 -8.63
C ILE A 71 -0.73 -0.58 -8.91
N TYR A 72 -1.00 0.26 -7.91
CA TYR A 72 -1.81 1.47 -8.12
C TYR A 72 -1.17 2.46 -9.12
N LEU A 73 0.15 2.63 -9.08
CA LEU A 73 0.90 3.40 -10.08
C LEU A 73 0.79 2.78 -11.48
N TYR A 74 0.97 1.46 -11.59
CA TYR A 74 0.82 0.76 -12.86
C TYR A 74 -0.59 0.95 -13.46
N VAL A 75 -1.62 0.78 -12.64
CA VAL A 75 -3.02 0.95 -13.05
C VAL A 75 -3.31 2.41 -13.43
N GLY A 76 -2.86 3.37 -12.63
CA GLY A 76 -3.08 4.80 -12.89
C GLY A 76 -2.44 5.24 -14.21
N TYR A 77 -1.19 4.82 -14.47
CA TYR A 77 -0.55 5.04 -15.76
C TYR A 77 -1.32 4.41 -16.93
N GLY A 78 -1.77 3.16 -16.78
CA GLY A 78 -2.58 2.48 -17.79
C GLY A 78 -3.87 3.23 -18.11
N ASN A 79 -4.59 3.71 -17.09
CA ASN A 79 -5.82 4.49 -17.25
C ASN A 79 -5.58 5.82 -17.97
N ILE A 80 -4.47 6.51 -17.70
CA ILE A 80 -4.10 7.75 -18.42
C ILE A 80 -3.90 7.46 -19.91
N GLN A 81 -3.22 6.36 -20.25
CA GLN A 81 -2.96 6.00 -21.64
C GLN A 81 -4.27 5.65 -22.38
N ILE A 82 -5.20 4.98 -21.72
CA ILE A 82 -6.52 4.68 -22.29
C ILE A 82 -7.32 5.98 -22.50
N ALA A 83 -7.35 6.89 -21.52
CA ALA A 83 -8.06 8.16 -21.65
C ALA A 83 -7.50 9.03 -22.79
N LYS A 84 -6.18 9.02 -23.02
CA LYS A 84 -5.56 9.68 -24.17
C LYS A 84 -6.00 9.07 -25.50
N LYS A 85 -6.05 7.74 -25.60
CA LYS A 85 -6.51 7.03 -26.81
C LYS A 85 -7.98 7.35 -27.14
N GLU A 86 -8.81 7.53 -26.10
CA GLU A 86 -10.24 7.84 -26.25
C GLU A 86 -10.53 9.35 -26.37
N GLY A 87 -9.51 10.21 -26.37
CA GLY A 87 -9.69 11.67 -26.43
C GLY A 87 -10.41 12.26 -25.21
N LYS A 88 -10.47 11.52 -24.10
CA LYS A 88 -11.15 11.94 -22.87
C LYS A 88 -10.25 12.82 -22.02
N ARG A 89 -10.87 13.72 -21.25
CA ARG A 89 -10.16 14.56 -20.29
C ARG A 89 -9.64 13.70 -19.14
N ALA A 90 -8.31 13.63 -19.00
CA ALA A 90 -7.65 12.76 -18.01
C ALA A 90 -7.22 13.49 -16.72
N THR A 91 -7.72 14.71 -16.45
CA THR A 91 -7.27 15.53 -15.29
C THR A 91 -7.38 14.78 -13.96
N ASN A 92 -8.50 14.10 -13.71
CA ASN A 92 -8.69 13.33 -12.47
C ASN A 92 -7.74 12.12 -12.40
N LEU A 93 -7.42 11.51 -13.54
CA LEU A 93 -6.49 10.37 -13.61
C LEU A 93 -5.05 10.82 -13.30
N TYR A 94 -4.64 12.00 -13.76
CA TYR A 94 -3.34 12.58 -13.39
C TYR A 94 -3.25 12.89 -11.91
N LEU A 95 -4.31 13.43 -11.30
CA LEU A 95 -4.36 13.67 -9.86
C LEU A 95 -4.27 12.37 -9.06
N GLN A 96 -4.97 11.33 -9.52
CA GLN A 96 -4.91 10.01 -8.91
C GLN A 96 -3.51 9.39 -9.02
N GLU A 97 -2.87 9.49 -10.18
CA GLU A 97 -1.50 9.02 -10.39
C GLU A 97 -0.49 9.78 -9.50
N PHE A 98 -0.65 11.10 -9.39
CA PHE A 98 0.17 11.91 -8.49
C PHE A 98 -0.01 11.47 -7.03
N ASN A 99 -1.24 11.21 -6.60
CA ASN A 99 -1.52 10.68 -5.26
C ASN A 99 -0.86 9.31 -5.03
N SER A 100 -0.90 8.42 -6.02
CA SER A 100 -0.21 7.13 -5.95
C SER A 100 1.32 7.29 -5.86
N ALA A 101 1.90 8.29 -6.53
CA ALA A 101 3.33 8.60 -6.40
C ALA A 101 3.69 9.12 -4.99
N LEU A 102 2.83 9.95 -4.38
CA LEU A 102 3.01 10.37 -2.99
C LEU A 102 2.92 9.19 -2.02
N ALA A 103 1.93 8.31 -2.20
CA ALA A 103 1.79 7.09 -1.42
C ALA A 103 3.02 6.19 -1.55
N PHE A 104 3.65 6.15 -2.72
CA PHE A 104 4.85 5.35 -2.95
C PHE A 104 6.04 5.87 -2.16
N LEU A 105 6.22 7.20 -2.15
CA LEU A 105 7.24 7.85 -1.33
C LEU A 105 6.99 7.58 0.16
N ALA A 106 5.74 7.70 0.63
CA ALA A 106 5.37 7.38 2.01
C ALA A 106 5.68 5.91 2.36
N ALA A 107 5.36 4.97 1.47
CA ALA A 107 5.66 3.56 1.67
C ALA A 107 7.17 3.26 1.77
N ILE A 108 8.00 3.94 0.96
CA ILE A 108 9.46 3.86 1.06
C ILE A 108 9.94 4.37 2.42
N VAL A 109 9.42 5.51 2.87
CA VAL A 109 9.78 6.08 4.19
C VAL A 109 9.37 5.12 5.32
N GLY A 110 8.16 4.59 5.27
CA GLY A 110 7.68 3.60 6.26
C GLY A 110 8.55 2.34 6.29
N TYR A 111 8.95 1.82 5.12
CA TYR A 111 9.87 0.70 5.03
C TYR A 111 11.27 1.02 5.60
N TYR A 112 11.80 2.22 5.35
CA TYR A 112 13.06 2.65 5.94
C TYR A 112 13.00 2.67 7.47
N ILE A 113 11.91 3.21 8.05
CA ILE A 113 11.68 3.21 9.50
C ILE A 113 11.69 1.78 10.05
N VAL A 114 10.93 0.88 9.43
CA VAL A 114 10.84 -0.53 9.89
C VAL A 114 12.18 -1.26 9.81
N THR A 115 13.05 -0.92 8.85
CA THR A 115 14.36 -1.57 8.68
C THR A 115 15.46 -0.99 9.57
N HIS A 116 15.42 0.31 9.86
CA HIS A 116 16.49 1.01 10.57
C HIS A 116 16.20 1.28 12.05
N ASP A 117 14.94 1.36 12.47
CA ASP A 117 14.58 1.66 13.87
C ASP A 117 14.49 0.41 14.76
N SER A 118 15.10 -0.69 14.32
CA SER A 118 15.13 -1.98 15.03
C SER A 118 15.88 -1.94 16.38
N SER A 119 16.48 -0.80 16.77
CA SER A 119 17.17 -0.62 18.06
C SER A 119 16.42 0.25 19.09
N ASN A 120 15.42 1.05 18.69
CA ASN A 120 14.81 2.06 19.59
C ASN A 120 13.32 1.82 19.89
N GLY A 121 12.73 0.75 19.39
CA GLY A 121 11.37 0.36 19.75
C GLY A 121 10.26 1.15 19.06
N PHE A 122 10.55 1.88 17.98
CA PHE A 122 9.56 2.49 17.10
C PHE A 122 8.95 1.40 16.21
N THR A 123 7.62 1.27 16.21
CA THR A 123 6.89 0.23 15.44
C THR A 123 5.82 0.92 14.60
N ILE A 124 5.29 0.27 13.56
CA ILE A 124 4.33 0.81 12.57
C ILE A 124 3.18 1.65 13.18
N ALA A 125 2.82 1.42 14.45
CA ALA A 125 1.92 2.25 15.25
C ALA A 125 2.22 3.76 15.17
N ASP A 126 3.50 4.14 15.08
CA ASP A 126 3.92 5.54 15.02
C ASP A 126 3.90 6.13 13.59
N THR A 127 3.68 5.28 12.58
CA THR A 127 3.61 5.65 11.15
C THR A 127 2.22 5.44 10.55
N ALA A 128 1.23 5.04 11.35
CA ALA A 128 -0.11 4.64 10.90
C ALA A 128 -0.98 5.78 10.32
N LEU A 129 -0.40 6.95 10.01
CA LEU A 129 -1.08 8.14 9.51
C LEU A 129 -0.39 8.76 8.28
N LEU A 130 0.14 7.93 7.37
CA LEU A 130 0.45 8.35 6.00
C LEU A 130 -0.21 7.42 4.98
#